data_AF-A0A2U1PR88-F1
#
_entry.id   AF-A0A2U1PR88-F1
#
_cell.length_a   1.000
_cell.length_b   1.000
_cell.length_c   1.000
_cell.angle_alpha   90.00
_cell.angle_beta   90.00
_cell.angle_gamma   90.00
#
_symmetry.space_group_name_H-M   'P 1'
#
loop_
_entity.id
_entity.type
_entity.pdbx_description
1 polymer ?
#
loop_
_entity_poly.entity_id
_entity_poly.type
_entity_poly.pdbx_seq_one_letter_code
_entity_poly.pdbx_strand_id
1 'polypeptide(L)'
;MICGKRKALNITDDRGFLYKAAEEWVDALKGRQYLGGTEPNLGDLAVFGVLRPMQNLKLRKDLLENTRIGEWFTRMEKEMNPGCTCQELYTIHFVRI
;
A
#
# COMPACT_ATOMS: atom_id res chain seq x y z
N MET A 1 -27.13 1.50 24.03
CA MET A 1 -26.02 2.07 23.25
C MET A 1 -25.76 1.17 22.06
N ILE A 2 -26.02 1.66 20.85
CA ILE A 2 -25.93 0.89 19.62
C ILE A 2 -24.45 0.73 19.28
N CYS A 3 -23.92 -0.49 19.43
CA CYS A 3 -22.67 -0.87 18.78
C CYS A 3 -22.95 -0.86 17.27
N GLY A 4 -22.40 0.13 16.57
CA GLY A 4 -22.60 0.34 15.14
C GLY A 4 -22.25 -0.94 14.36
N LYS A 5 -23.25 -1.46 13.64
CA LYS A 5 -23.15 -2.65 12.79
C LYS A 5 -21.90 -2.56 11.92
N ARG A 6 -20.99 -3.54 12.04
CA ARG A 6 -20.04 -3.87 10.97
C ARG A 6 -20.88 -4.21 9.74
N LYS A 7 -20.91 -3.34 8.73
CA LYS A 7 -21.33 -3.74 7.39
C LYS A 7 -20.27 -4.73 6.92
N ALA A 8 -20.60 -6.02 6.97
CA ALA A 8 -19.90 -6.99 6.15
C ALA A 8 -20.13 -6.56 4.70
N LEU A 9 -19.09 -6.00 4.06
CA LEU A 9 -19.11 -5.85 2.61
C LEU A 9 -19.36 -7.25 2.06
N ASN A 10 -20.28 -7.36 1.11
CA ASN A 10 -20.62 -8.62 0.47
C ASN A 10 -19.43 -9.01 -0.40
N ILE A 11 -18.48 -9.75 0.19
CA ILE A 11 -17.14 -9.98 -0.38
C ILE A 11 -17.23 -10.94 -1.55
N THR A 12 -17.36 -10.36 -2.73
CA THR A 12 -17.07 -11.06 -4.00
C THR A 12 -16.13 -10.22 -4.87
N ASP A 13 -15.83 -8.96 -4.51
CA ASP A 13 -14.97 -8.05 -5.30
C ASP A 13 -14.10 -7.09 -4.46
N ASP A 14 -13.87 -7.31 -3.15
CA ASP A 14 -13.10 -6.37 -2.31
C ASP A 14 -11.66 -6.16 -2.79
N ARG A 15 -11.07 -7.18 -3.43
CA ARG A 15 -9.74 -7.08 -4.03
C ARG A 15 -9.74 -6.24 -5.30
N GLY A 16 -10.76 -6.38 -6.14
CA GLY A 16 -10.92 -5.60 -7.37
C GLY A 16 -11.01 -4.10 -7.08
N PHE A 17 -11.79 -3.73 -6.05
CA PHE A 17 -11.88 -2.34 -5.59
C PHE A 17 -10.53 -1.79 -5.13
N LEU A 18 -9.74 -2.58 -4.39
CA LEU A 18 -8.42 -2.18 -3.92
C LEU A 18 -7.40 -2.02 -5.07
N TYR A 19 -7.41 -2.92 -6.04
CA TYR A 19 -6.55 -2.80 -7.22
C TYR A 19 -6.90 -1.58 -8.04
N LYS A 20 -8.20 -1.34 -8.25
CA LYS A 20 -8.67 -0.15 -8.96
C LYS A 20 -8.24 1.13 -8.24
N ALA A 21 -8.45 1.22 -6.93
CA ALA A 21 -8.04 2.37 -6.13
C ALA A 21 -6.52 2.59 -6.14
N ALA A 22 -5.74 1.50 -6.15
CA ALA A 22 -4.28 1.56 -6.24
C ALA A 22 -3.80 2.06 -7.62
N GLU A 23 -4.42 1.60 -8.71
CA GLU A 23 -4.12 2.10 -10.06
C GLU A 23 -4.57 3.56 -10.24
N GLU A 24 -5.75 3.94 -9.73
CA GLU A 24 -6.21 5.34 -9.71
C GLU A 24 -5.22 6.25 -8.96
N TRP A 25 -4.62 5.74 -7.88
CA TRP A 25 -3.57 6.46 -7.14
C TRP A 25 -2.29 6.62 -7.98
N VAL A 26 -1.83 5.57 -8.64
CA VAL A 26 -0.64 5.62 -9.52
C VAL A 26 -0.88 6.55 -10.71
N ASP A 27 -2.06 6.53 -11.31
CA ASP A 27 -2.45 7.43 -12.40
C ASP A 27 -2.48 8.89 -11.94
N ALA A 28 -2.92 9.15 -10.70
CA ALA A 28 -2.93 10.50 -10.11
C ALA A 28 -1.52 11.09 -9.95
N LEU A 29 -0.47 10.25 -9.86
CA LEU A 29 0.91 10.71 -9.85
C LEU A 29 1.31 11.35 -11.19
N LYS A 30 0.67 10.97 -12.30
CA LYS A 30 0.97 11.47 -13.66
C LYS A 30 2.46 11.32 -14.03
N GLY A 31 3.08 10.22 -13.60
CA GLY A 31 4.50 9.95 -13.81
C GLY A 31 5.46 10.66 -12.84
N ARG A 32 4.94 11.39 -11.85
CA ARG A 32 5.76 11.97 -10.76
C ARG A 32 6.10 10.92 -9.71
N GLN A 33 7.15 11.17 -8.92
CA GLN A 33 7.59 10.25 -7.87
C GLN A 33 6.61 10.23 -6.70
N TYR A 34 6.07 11.40 -6.34
CA TYR A 34 5.05 11.61 -5.32
C TYR A 34 3.97 12.58 -5.82
N LEU A 35 2.83 12.64 -5.13
CA LEU A 35 1.83 13.66 -5.39
C LEU A 35 2.37 15.07 -5.12
N GLY A 36 3.26 15.21 -4.14
CA GLY A 36 4.04 16.42 -3.89
C GLY A 36 5.16 16.72 -4.90
N GLY A 37 5.38 15.87 -5.90
CA GLY A 37 6.45 16.02 -6.88
C GLY A 37 7.72 15.30 -6.45
N THR A 38 8.69 16.06 -5.92
CA THR A 38 10.01 15.56 -5.50
C THR A 38 10.00 15.02 -4.06
N GLU A 39 9.14 15.57 -3.21
CA GLU A 39 8.98 15.17 -1.81
C GLU A 39 7.52 14.75 -1.56
N PRO A 40 7.27 13.84 -0.61
CA PRO A 40 5.91 13.43 -0.27
C PRO A 40 5.13 14.56 0.40
N ASN A 41 3.89 14.77 -0.04
CA ASN A 41 2.98 15.72 0.60
C ASN A 41 2.08 15.04 1.66
N LEU A 42 1.23 15.80 2.32
CA LEU A 42 0.27 15.28 3.31
C LEU A 42 -0.65 14.17 2.77
N GLY A 43 -1.02 14.23 1.49
CA GLY A 43 -1.80 13.19 0.81
C GLY A 43 -1.01 11.90 0.61
N ASP A 44 0.27 11.99 0.22
CA ASP A 44 1.17 10.83 0.15
C ASP A 44 1.30 10.16 1.53
N LEU A 45 1.44 10.96 2.60
CA LEU A 45 1.50 10.47 3.98
C LEU A 45 0.19 9.82 4.43
N ALA A 46 -0.95 10.40 4.09
CA ALA A 46 -2.26 9.86 4.45
C ALA A 46 -2.50 8.48 3.82
N VAL A 47 -2.21 8.33 2.52
CA VAL A 47 -2.36 7.05 1.83
C VAL A 47 -1.34 6.02 2.32
N PHE A 48 -0.10 6.45 2.56
CA PHE A 48 0.91 5.57 3.14
C PHE A 48 0.49 5.05 4.53
N GLY A 49 -0.08 5.91 5.38
CA GLY A 49 -0.59 5.55 6.70
C GLY A 49 -1.75 4.54 6.66
N VAL A 50 -2.60 4.59 5.63
CA VAL A 50 -3.71 3.64 5.43
C VAL A 50 -3.19 2.29 4.93
N LEU A 51 -2.21 2.29 4.03
CA LEU A 51 -1.68 1.06 3.43
C LEU A 51 -0.70 0.31 4.34
N ARG A 52 0.02 1.01 5.21
CA ARG A 52 1.06 0.40 6.08
C ARG A 52 0.53 -0.72 7.00
N PRO A 53 -0.63 -0.62 7.67
CA PRO A 53 -1.18 -1.73 8.46
C PRO A 53 -1.64 -2.93 7.62
N MET A 54 -1.93 -2.73 6.34
CA MET A 54 -2.36 -3.80 5.42
C MET A 54 -1.18 -4.67 4.92
N GLN A 55 0.05 -4.28 5.25
CA GLN A 55 1.32 -4.90 4.86
C GLN A 55 1.47 -6.36 5.31
N ASN A 56 0.88 -6.72 6.47
CA ASN A 56 1.05 -8.04 7.09
C ASN A 56 0.04 -9.09 6.59
N LEU A 57 -0.88 -8.71 5.71
CA LEU A 57 -1.85 -9.62 5.12
C LEU A 57 -1.34 -10.08 3.75
N LYS A 58 -1.77 -11.28 3.32
CA LYS A 58 -1.53 -11.82 1.96
C LYS A 58 -1.83 -10.79 0.85
N LEU A 59 -2.71 -9.83 1.18
CA LEU A 59 -3.03 -8.63 0.42
C LEU A 59 -1.82 -7.85 -0.10
N ARG A 60 -0.70 -7.72 0.63
CA ARG A 60 0.47 -6.97 0.12
C ARG A 60 1.09 -7.64 -1.09
N LYS A 61 1.30 -8.97 -1.05
CA LYS A 61 1.83 -9.70 -2.20
C LYS A 61 0.90 -9.54 -3.40
N ASP A 62 -0.38 -9.79 -3.16
CA ASP A 62 -1.44 -9.61 -4.16
C ASP A 62 -1.48 -8.17 -4.72
N LEU A 63 -1.28 -7.11 -3.92
CA LEU A 63 -1.27 -5.72 -4.41
C LEU A 63 -0.02 -5.43 -5.26
N LEU A 64 1.16 -5.86 -4.80
CA LEU A 64 2.42 -5.65 -5.51
C LEU A 64 2.49 -6.41 -6.83
N GLU A 65 1.88 -7.59 -6.90
CA GLU A 65 1.87 -8.42 -8.11
C GLU A 65 0.84 -7.96 -9.14
N ASN A 66 -0.26 -7.34 -8.69
CA ASN A 66 -1.36 -6.93 -9.58
C ASN A 66 -1.36 -5.43 -9.91
N THR A 67 -0.55 -4.60 -9.23
CA THR A 67 -0.58 -3.14 -9.41
C THR A 67 0.81 -2.51 -9.37
N ARG A 68 0.94 -1.33 -9.99
CA ARG A 68 2.20 -0.57 -10.06
C ARG A 68 2.50 0.25 -8.80
N ILE A 69 1.64 0.19 -7.80
CA ILE A 69 1.76 0.96 -6.55
C ILE A 69 2.98 0.59 -5.72
N GLY A 70 3.54 -0.61 -5.95
CA GLY A 70 4.67 -1.13 -5.19
C GLY A 70 5.91 -0.25 -5.23
N GLU A 71 6.24 0.29 -6.41
CA GLU A 71 7.40 1.16 -6.58
C GLU A 71 7.26 2.45 -5.75
N TRP A 72 6.08 3.07 -5.78
CA TRP A 72 5.77 4.25 -4.96
C TRP A 72 5.81 3.90 -3.46
N PHE A 73 5.25 2.77 -3.06
CA PHE A 73 5.20 2.37 -1.65
C PHE A 73 6.60 2.10 -1.09
N THR A 74 7.48 1.44 -1.84
CA THR A 74 8.88 1.20 -1.43
C THR A 74 9.66 2.51 -1.31
N ARG A 75 9.45 3.48 -2.21
CA ARG A 75 10.04 4.82 -2.08
C ARG A 75 9.58 5.51 -0.80
N MET A 76 8.27 5.49 -0.51
CA MET A 76 7.70 6.05 0.72
C MET A 76 8.25 5.37 1.99
N GLU A 77 8.40 4.04 1.99
CA GLU A 77 9.02 3.31 3.12
C GLU A 77 10.46 3.81 3.39
N LYS A 78 11.23 4.09 2.33
CA LYS A 78 12.61 4.57 2.43
C LYS A 78 12.69 6.00 3.01
N GLU A 79 11.82 6.89 2.56
CA GLU A 79 11.75 8.29 3.04
C GLU A 79 11.27 8.38 4.50
N MET A 80 10.27 7.57 4.88
CA MET A 80 9.68 7.58 6.22
C MET A 80 10.52 6.84 7.27
N ASN A 81 11.49 6.02 6.85
CA ASN A 81 12.31 5.23 7.76
C ASN A 81 13.80 5.19 7.35
N PRO A 82 14.50 6.34 7.36
CA PRO A 82 15.90 6.42 6.95
C PRO A 82 16.87 5.68 7.88
N GLY A 83 16.43 5.23 9.06
CA GLY A 83 17.27 4.62 10.10
C GLY A 83 17.08 3.12 10.34
N CYS A 84 16.16 2.44 9.64
CA CYS A 84 15.95 1.01 9.82
C CYS A 84 16.08 0.29 8.48
N THR A 85 17.31 -0.09 8.12
CA THR A 85 17.58 -1.10 7.09
C THR A 85 17.20 -2.48 7.61
N CYS A 86 15.92 -2.72 7.86
CA CYS A 86 15.38 -4.07 8.03
C CYS A 86 14.66 -4.46 6.73
N GLN A 87 15.43 -4.59 5.65
CA GLN A 87 15.01 -5.32 4.45
C GLN A 87 15.09 -6.86 4.65
N GLU A 88 15.35 -7.36 5.85
CA GLU A 88 15.48 -8.81 6.09
C GLU A 88 14.16 -9.54 6.40
N LEU A 89 13.03 -9.09 5.84
CA LEU A 89 11.84 -9.96 5.75
C LEU A 89 11.16 -9.96 4.37
N TYR A 90 11.75 -9.31 3.36
CA TYR A 90 11.30 -9.44 1.96
C TYR A 90 12.06 -10.50 1.14
N THR A 91 13.06 -11.18 1.72
CA THR A 91 13.84 -12.22 1.00
C THR A 91 14.05 -13.56 1.75
N ILE A 92 13.57 -13.76 3.00
CA ILE A 92 13.82 -15.03 3.75
C ILE A 92 12.55 -15.86 4.07
N HIS A 93 11.38 -15.47 3.56
CA HIS A 93 10.16 -16.31 3.65
C HIS A 93 9.44 -16.50 2.31
N PHE A 94 10.22 -16.61 1.22
CA PHE A 94 9.71 -17.03 -0.09
C PHE A 94 10.20 -18.41 -0.55
N VAL A 95 11.04 -19.12 0.23
CA VAL A 95 11.38 -20.54 -0.05
C VAL A 95 11.42 -21.33 1.27
N ARG A 96 10.26 -21.62 1.83
CA ARG A 96 10.00 -22.78 2.72
C ARG A 96 8.52 -22.85 3.07
N ILE A 97 7.72 -23.20 2.06
CA ILE A 97 6.60 -24.14 2.20
C ILE A 97 6.87 -25.22 1.16
#